data_AF-A0A952SPJ7-F1
#
_entry.id   AF-A0A952SPJ7-F1
#
_cell.length_a   1.000
_cell.length_b   1.000
_cell.length_c   1.000
_cell.angle_alpha   90.00
_cell.angle_beta   90.00
_cell.angle_gamma   90.00
#
_symmetry.space_group_name_H-M   'P 1'
#
loop_
_entity.id
_entity.type
_entity.pdbx_description
1 polymer ?
#
loop_
_entity_poly.entity_id
_entity_poly.type
_entity_poly.pdbx_seq_one_letter_code
_entity_poly.pdbx_strand_id
1 'polypeptide(L)'
;MISRIHIDERVREWGLREDVIEKDYVLGWLLWGIGTEPELAEQWAFKGGTCLKKCYLETYRFSEDLDFTIVPGGPINAEDVEPVLLRMLDRVGQESGINFAQQAPRLRTAAPGRYTEGRIYYIGPRQSPTVARVKLDLSGSEVIARPTAVRPISHPYPDDLPDPGAVRCYAFEEVFAEKIRAMGERGRPRDLYDIVNLYRREDLHGQRDLIVTVLREKCHTKGIPVPTFRAIEQAQARAELEAEWQNMLGHQLPVTPPFEAFWSELAALFEWLEGVREPVVQDRISVASAGAEDASWTPPRTVTTWGGAAPMESVRFAAANRLCVELRYNGTTRLIEPYSLRRSQAGNLLLYAIRTDSREPRAYRVDRIQGVRVMDRVFTPVYRVEIGAAGPLSAPPVTDVRQSVHRARPSSSEPVYIIQCPSCGKQFRRKTRDMTLRSHKTPDGYQCHGGGRGSLVDTRYG
;
A
#
# COMPACT_ATOMS: atom_id res chain seq x y z
N MET A 1 -17.97 -13.18 -5.18
CA MET A 1 -16.75 -13.94 -5.51
C MET A 1 -16.39 -13.78 -6.98
N ILE A 2 -15.14 -13.44 -7.28
CA ILE A 2 -14.60 -13.41 -8.65
C ILE A 2 -14.75 -14.75 -9.39
N SER A 3 -15.07 -14.70 -10.68
CA SER A 3 -15.20 -15.89 -11.53
C SER A 3 -13.86 -16.40 -12.06
N ARG A 4 -13.82 -17.69 -12.45
CA ARG A 4 -12.62 -18.35 -13.03
C ARG A 4 -12.06 -17.60 -14.25
N ILE A 5 -12.93 -17.11 -15.13
CA ILE A 5 -12.54 -16.39 -16.36
C ILE A 5 -11.68 -15.18 -16.01
N HIS A 6 -12.07 -14.42 -14.98
CA HIS A 6 -11.33 -13.23 -14.59
C HIS A 6 -9.98 -13.58 -13.93
N ILE A 7 -9.90 -14.70 -13.21
CA ILE A 7 -8.61 -15.20 -12.70
C ILE A 7 -7.68 -15.53 -13.87
N ASP A 8 -8.16 -16.28 -14.86
CA ASP A 8 -7.37 -16.66 -16.03
C ASP A 8 -6.95 -15.44 -16.88
N GLU A 9 -7.78 -14.39 -16.92
CA GLU A 9 -7.38 -13.08 -17.49
C GLU A 9 -6.23 -12.44 -16.72
N ARG A 10 -6.29 -12.37 -15.38
CA ARG A 10 -5.20 -11.79 -14.57
C ARG A 10 -3.92 -12.63 -14.66
N VAL A 11 -4.02 -13.96 -14.71
CA VAL A 11 -2.88 -14.85 -14.95
C VAL A 11 -2.16 -14.49 -16.25
N ARG A 12 -2.92 -14.29 -17.34
CA ARG A 12 -2.35 -13.90 -18.64
C ARG A 12 -1.77 -12.49 -18.64
N GLU A 13 -2.49 -11.53 -18.05
CA GLU A 13 -2.09 -10.12 -18.05
C GLU A 13 -0.85 -9.88 -17.16
N TRP A 14 -0.83 -10.49 -15.97
CA TRP A 14 0.20 -10.27 -14.97
C TRP A 14 1.32 -11.30 -15.03
N GLY A 15 1.17 -12.37 -15.81
CA GLY A 15 2.22 -13.38 -15.99
C GLY A 15 2.56 -14.17 -14.72
N LEU A 16 1.58 -14.38 -13.85
CA LEU A 16 1.77 -15.04 -12.54
C LEU A 16 0.93 -16.29 -12.42
N ARG A 17 1.36 -17.18 -11.51
CA ARG A 17 0.59 -18.38 -11.23
C ARG A 17 -0.75 -18.03 -10.61
N GLU A 18 -1.74 -18.84 -10.94
CA GLU A 18 -3.11 -18.65 -10.53
C GLU A 18 -3.31 -18.66 -9.00
N ASP A 19 -2.52 -19.43 -8.25
CA ASP A 19 -2.56 -19.45 -6.77
C ASP A 19 -2.11 -18.10 -6.17
N VAL A 20 -1.16 -17.42 -6.81
CA VAL A 20 -0.68 -16.10 -6.40
C VAL A 20 -1.75 -15.03 -6.68
N ILE A 21 -2.42 -15.11 -7.84
CA ILE A 21 -3.53 -14.23 -8.19
C ILE A 21 -4.71 -14.37 -7.22
N GLU A 22 -5.09 -15.62 -6.89
CA GLU A 22 -6.13 -15.88 -5.90
C GLU A 22 -5.75 -15.30 -4.54
N LYS A 23 -4.51 -15.50 -4.11
CA LYS A 23 -4.07 -15.02 -2.80
C LYS A 23 -4.06 -13.49 -2.74
N ASP A 24 -3.65 -12.79 -3.80
CA ASP A 24 -3.75 -11.33 -3.88
C ASP A 24 -5.20 -10.83 -3.78
N TYR A 25 -6.15 -11.55 -4.38
CA TYR A 25 -7.59 -11.28 -4.25
C TYR A 25 -8.07 -11.46 -2.81
N VAL A 26 -7.70 -12.56 -2.15
CA VAL A 26 -8.07 -12.83 -0.76
C VAL A 26 -7.45 -11.80 0.20
N LEU A 27 -6.22 -11.34 -0.07
CA LEU A 27 -5.59 -10.28 0.72
C LEU A 27 -6.37 -8.97 0.66
N GLY A 28 -6.95 -8.60 -0.50
CA GLY A 28 -7.81 -7.42 -0.61
C GLY A 28 -9.03 -7.49 0.33
N TRP A 29 -9.71 -8.63 0.33
CA TRP A 29 -10.87 -8.90 1.19
C TRP A 29 -10.52 -8.97 2.68
N LEU A 30 -9.39 -9.58 3.05
CA LEU A 30 -8.92 -9.60 4.44
C LEU A 30 -8.54 -8.19 4.93
N LEU A 31 -7.89 -7.39 4.08
CA LEU A 31 -7.56 -6.00 4.41
C LEU A 31 -8.81 -5.15 4.58
N TRP A 32 -9.83 -5.36 3.74
CA TRP A 32 -11.14 -4.72 3.90
C TRP A 32 -11.80 -5.11 5.23
N GLY A 33 -11.78 -6.39 5.59
CA GLY A 33 -12.28 -6.87 6.88
C GLY A 33 -11.56 -6.21 8.06
N ILE A 34 -10.23 -6.14 8.03
CA ILE A 34 -9.42 -5.46 9.06
C ILE A 34 -9.71 -3.96 9.11
N GLY A 35 -9.81 -3.30 7.95
CA GLY A 35 -10.07 -1.86 7.83
C GLY A 35 -11.49 -1.44 8.23
N THR A 36 -12.42 -2.39 8.31
CA THR A 36 -13.83 -2.15 8.69
C THR A 36 -14.19 -2.67 10.08
N GLU A 37 -13.32 -3.45 10.71
CA GLU A 37 -13.53 -3.92 12.08
C GLU A 37 -13.01 -2.86 13.07
N PRO A 38 -13.86 -2.18 13.86
CA PRO A 38 -13.45 -1.00 14.63
C PRO A 38 -12.25 -1.24 15.57
N GLU A 39 -12.24 -2.39 16.23
CA GLU A 39 -11.20 -2.81 17.18
C GLU A 39 -9.83 -3.03 16.49
N LEU A 40 -9.83 -3.34 15.19
CA LEU A 40 -8.62 -3.56 14.40
C LEU A 40 -8.25 -2.30 13.60
N ALA A 41 -9.22 -1.66 12.95
CA ALA A 41 -9.01 -0.52 12.05
C ALA A 41 -8.27 0.65 12.72
N GLU A 42 -8.61 0.94 13.98
CA GLU A 42 -7.97 2.01 14.76
C GLU A 42 -6.62 1.59 15.34
N GLN A 43 -6.46 0.30 15.64
CA GLN A 43 -5.38 -0.20 16.48
C GLN A 43 -4.27 -0.93 15.72
N TRP A 44 -4.54 -1.38 14.49
CA TRP A 44 -3.59 -2.09 13.63
C TRP A 44 -3.12 -1.19 12.49
N ALA A 45 -1.81 -1.08 12.32
CA ALA A 45 -1.18 -0.28 11.29
C ALA A 45 -0.47 -1.21 10.30
N PHE A 46 -1.00 -1.31 9.09
CA PHE A 46 -0.49 -2.17 8.04
C PHE A 46 0.90 -1.72 7.55
N LYS A 47 1.81 -2.66 7.35
CA LYS A 47 3.19 -2.42 6.91
C LYS A 47 3.73 -3.53 6.02
N GLY A 48 5.02 -3.48 5.71
CA GLY A 48 5.71 -4.53 4.98
C GLY A 48 5.49 -4.49 3.46
N GLY A 49 5.81 -5.60 2.78
CA GLY A 49 5.78 -5.67 1.31
C GLY A 49 4.37 -5.64 0.74
N THR A 50 3.40 -6.28 1.41
CA THR A 50 2.01 -6.29 0.99
C THR A 50 1.37 -4.91 1.15
N CYS A 51 1.78 -4.12 2.15
CA CYS A 51 1.38 -2.71 2.28
C CYS A 51 1.87 -1.86 1.12
N LEU A 52 3.12 -2.05 0.68
CA LEU A 52 3.61 -1.37 -0.53
C LEU A 52 2.71 -1.74 -1.71
N LYS A 53 2.45 -3.03 -1.93
CA LYS A 53 1.64 -3.47 -3.06
C LYS A 53 0.22 -2.93 -3.05
N LYS A 54 -0.48 -3.06 -1.91
CA LYS A 54 -1.92 -2.78 -1.80
C LYS A 54 -2.25 -1.31 -1.56
N CYS A 55 -1.33 -0.51 -1.03
CA CYS A 55 -1.62 0.89 -0.66
C CYS A 55 -0.80 1.93 -1.45
N TYR A 56 0.30 1.54 -2.11
CA TYR A 56 1.24 2.50 -2.70
C TYR A 56 1.67 2.17 -4.13
N LEU A 57 2.03 0.91 -4.43
CA LEU A 57 2.78 0.51 -5.62
C LEU A 57 2.32 -0.82 -6.19
N GLU A 58 1.59 -0.77 -7.30
CA GLU A 58 0.88 -1.97 -7.72
C GLU A 58 1.68 -2.89 -8.63
N THR A 59 2.56 -2.33 -9.46
CA THR A 59 3.54 -3.08 -10.27
C THR A 59 4.67 -3.67 -9.42
N TYR A 60 4.54 -3.59 -8.09
CA TYR A 60 5.46 -4.19 -7.15
C TYR A 60 5.27 -5.71 -7.07
N ARG A 61 6.32 -6.40 -6.63
CA ARG A 61 6.31 -7.85 -6.47
C ARG A 61 5.14 -8.30 -5.60
N PHE A 62 4.60 -9.48 -5.89
CA PHE A 62 3.53 -10.05 -5.10
C PHE A 62 4.07 -10.44 -3.72
N SER A 63 3.26 -10.19 -2.69
CA SER A 63 3.58 -10.50 -1.32
C SER A 63 2.34 -11.14 -0.72
N GLU A 64 2.57 -12.16 0.10
CA GLU A 64 1.55 -13.13 0.48
C GLU A 64 1.20 -13.09 1.97
N ASP A 65 1.93 -12.27 2.73
CA ASP A 65 1.85 -12.16 4.18
C ASP A 65 1.19 -10.83 4.57
N LEU A 66 0.54 -10.78 5.74
CA LEU A 66 -0.03 -9.57 6.31
C LEU A 66 0.77 -9.17 7.55
N ASP A 67 1.49 -8.06 7.46
CA ASP A 67 2.31 -7.53 8.57
C ASP A 67 1.65 -6.30 9.19
N PHE A 68 1.41 -6.32 10.49
CA PHE A 68 0.84 -5.18 11.22
C PHE A 68 1.69 -4.78 12.42
N THR A 69 1.75 -3.49 12.69
CA THR A 69 2.15 -2.96 13.98
C THR A 69 0.90 -2.63 14.79
N ILE A 70 0.86 -3.09 16.04
CA ILE A 70 -0.25 -2.83 16.96
C ILE A 70 0.10 -1.62 17.81
N VAL A 71 -0.76 -0.60 17.79
CA VAL A 71 -0.57 0.58 18.65
C VAL A 71 -0.94 0.24 20.11
N PRO A 72 -0.41 0.97 21.10
CA PRO A 72 -0.67 0.68 22.50
C PRO A 72 -2.17 0.61 22.83
N GLY A 73 -2.60 -0.49 23.44
CA GLY A 73 -4.01 -0.75 23.76
C GLY A 73 -4.77 -1.58 22.73
N GLY A 74 -4.18 -1.86 21.56
CA GLY A 74 -4.76 -2.73 20.55
C GLY A 74 -4.72 -4.23 20.88
N PRO A 75 -5.64 -5.03 20.32
CA PRO A 75 -5.61 -6.48 20.50
C PRO A 75 -4.38 -7.07 19.80
N ILE A 76 -3.60 -7.85 20.55
CA ILE A 76 -2.38 -8.50 20.03
C ILE A 76 -2.23 -9.93 20.49
N ASN A 77 -2.59 -10.29 21.72
CA ASN A 77 -2.48 -11.66 22.18
C ASN A 77 -3.55 -12.51 21.48
N ALA A 78 -3.26 -13.80 21.27
CA ALA A 78 -4.16 -14.74 20.62
C ALA A 78 -5.57 -14.71 21.23
N GLU A 79 -5.69 -14.69 22.56
CA GLU A 79 -6.98 -14.64 23.25
C GLU A 79 -7.79 -13.37 22.97
N ASP A 80 -7.13 -12.24 22.73
CA ASP A 80 -7.77 -10.95 22.43
C ASP A 80 -8.14 -10.85 20.94
N VAL A 81 -7.29 -11.41 20.08
CA VAL A 81 -7.42 -11.31 18.62
C VAL A 81 -8.40 -12.33 18.06
N GLU A 82 -8.44 -13.55 18.60
CA GLU A 82 -9.24 -14.65 18.05
C GLU A 82 -10.75 -14.32 17.91
N PRO A 83 -11.43 -13.79 18.94
CA PRO A 83 -12.87 -13.51 18.85
C PRO A 83 -13.17 -12.44 17.80
N VAL A 84 -12.33 -11.41 17.70
CA VAL A 84 -12.47 -10.32 16.74
C VAL A 84 -12.22 -10.82 15.32
N LEU A 85 -11.16 -11.62 15.14
CA LEU A 85 -10.79 -12.22 13.87
C LEU A 85 -11.89 -13.13 13.35
N LEU A 86 -12.48 -14.00 14.18
CA LEU A 86 -13.56 -14.90 13.76
C LEU A 86 -14.80 -14.15 13.27
N ARG A 87 -15.25 -13.11 13.98
CA ARG A 87 -16.39 -12.26 13.56
C ARG A 87 -16.10 -11.55 12.24
N MET A 88 -14.88 -11.01 12.10
CA MET A 88 -14.47 -10.34 10.87
C MET A 88 -14.43 -11.33 9.69
N LEU A 89 -13.88 -12.53 9.88
CA LEU A 89 -13.82 -13.56 8.83
C LEU A 89 -15.21 -14.04 8.38
N ASP A 90 -16.17 -14.15 9.31
CA ASP A 90 -17.57 -14.47 8.95
C ASP A 90 -18.17 -13.38 8.04
N ARG A 91 -18.01 -12.10 8.41
CA ARG A 91 -18.46 -10.96 7.59
C ARG A 91 -17.78 -10.96 6.21
N VAL A 92 -16.46 -11.12 6.16
CA VAL A 92 -15.72 -11.17 4.89
C VAL A 92 -16.20 -12.35 4.05
N GLY A 93 -16.46 -13.51 4.65
CA GLY A 93 -16.98 -14.68 3.96
C GLY A 93 -18.36 -14.43 3.33
N GLN A 94 -19.25 -13.73 4.04
CA GLN A 94 -20.59 -13.39 3.54
C GLN A 94 -20.54 -12.42 2.36
N GLU A 95 -19.69 -11.39 2.41
CA GLU A 95 -19.58 -10.38 1.34
C GLU A 95 -18.84 -10.91 0.10
N SER A 96 -17.75 -11.64 0.32
CA SER A 96 -16.87 -12.09 -0.77
C SER A 96 -17.25 -13.45 -1.35
N GLY A 97 -17.91 -14.29 -0.55
CA GLY A 97 -18.13 -15.72 -0.78
C GLY A 97 -16.95 -16.62 -0.39
N ILE A 98 -15.79 -16.07 0.02
CA ILE A 98 -14.61 -16.86 0.40
C ILE A 98 -14.93 -17.72 1.63
N ASN A 99 -14.60 -19.00 1.58
CA ASN A 99 -14.88 -19.91 2.69
C ASN A 99 -13.72 -19.92 3.69
N PHE A 100 -13.91 -19.31 4.86
CA PHE A 100 -13.00 -19.36 6.01
C PHE A 100 -13.41 -20.39 7.07
N ALA A 101 -14.58 -21.03 6.92
CA ALA A 101 -15.15 -21.95 7.91
C ALA A 101 -14.54 -23.36 7.86
N GLN A 102 -13.91 -23.74 6.75
CA GLN A 102 -13.30 -25.08 6.58
C GLN A 102 -12.23 -25.38 7.65
N GLN A 103 -11.51 -24.36 8.09
CA GLN A 103 -10.50 -24.49 9.13
C GLN A 103 -10.38 -23.17 9.89
N ALA A 104 -10.53 -23.23 11.22
CA ALA A 104 -10.37 -22.07 12.09
C ALA A 104 -8.96 -21.44 11.98
N PRO A 105 -8.84 -20.11 12.11
CA PRO A 105 -7.54 -19.45 12.17
C PRO A 105 -6.72 -19.98 13.34
N ARG A 106 -5.39 -19.98 13.20
CA ARG A 106 -4.47 -20.35 14.29
C ARG A 106 -3.64 -19.15 14.68
N LEU A 107 -3.67 -18.79 15.96
CA LEU A 107 -2.89 -17.72 16.54
C LEU A 107 -1.93 -18.27 17.60
N ARG A 108 -0.73 -17.72 17.66
CA ARG A 108 0.28 -18.05 18.67
C ARG A 108 0.96 -16.78 19.15
N THR A 109 0.64 -16.36 20.37
CA THR A 109 1.38 -15.32 21.08
C THR A 109 2.75 -15.87 21.45
N ALA A 110 3.78 -15.46 20.72
CA ALA A 110 5.16 -15.86 21.03
C ALA A 110 5.80 -14.94 22.08
N ALA A 111 5.34 -13.69 22.17
CA ALA A 111 5.73 -12.78 23.24
C ALA A 111 4.51 -11.90 23.62
N PRO A 112 3.93 -12.06 24.82
CA PRO A 112 2.76 -11.30 25.24
C PRO A 112 2.95 -9.79 25.09
N GLY A 113 1.96 -9.13 24.48
CA GLY A 113 1.99 -7.69 24.19
C GLY A 113 3.02 -7.25 23.14
N ARG A 114 3.87 -8.15 22.62
CA ARG A 114 4.99 -7.81 21.72
C ARG A 114 4.90 -8.48 20.37
N TYR A 115 4.51 -9.74 20.30
CA TYR A 115 4.48 -10.48 19.04
C TYR A 115 3.52 -11.67 19.05
N THR A 116 2.69 -11.72 18.02
CA THR A 116 1.77 -12.82 17.74
C THR A 116 1.86 -13.20 16.27
N GLU A 117 2.04 -14.49 16.01
CA GLU A 117 1.97 -15.07 14.67
C GLU A 117 0.59 -15.71 14.47
N GLY A 118 0.00 -15.47 13.30
CA GLY A 118 -1.30 -15.95 12.90
C GLY A 118 -1.31 -16.63 11.54
N ARG A 119 -2.28 -17.52 11.34
CA ARG A 119 -2.58 -18.15 10.06
C ARG A 119 -4.07 -18.14 9.84
N ILE A 120 -4.51 -17.48 8.78
CA ILE A 120 -5.90 -17.45 8.31
C ILE A 120 -6.01 -18.47 7.20
N TYR A 121 -6.95 -19.40 7.32
CA TYR A 121 -7.15 -20.49 6.37
C TYR A 121 -8.37 -20.22 5.51
N TYR A 122 -8.30 -20.55 4.22
CA TYR A 122 -9.39 -20.28 3.29
C TYR A 122 -9.49 -21.29 2.14
N ILE A 123 -10.69 -21.44 1.59
CA ILE A 123 -10.93 -21.95 0.25
C ILE A 123 -11.45 -20.78 -0.60
N GLY A 124 -10.66 -20.42 -1.60
CA GLY A 124 -10.92 -19.26 -2.45
C GLY A 124 -11.67 -19.60 -3.73
N PRO A 125 -11.79 -18.62 -4.64
CA PRO A 125 -12.38 -18.74 -5.97
C PRO A 125 -11.98 -19.97 -6.81
N ARG A 126 -10.77 -20.49 -6.61
CA ARG A 126 -10.27 -21.68 -7.32
C ARG A 126 -10.93 -22.97 -6.85
N GLN A 127 -11.61 -22.96 -5.71
CA GLN A 127 -12.19 -24.15 -5.08
C GLN A 127 -11.14 -25.27 -4.93
N SER A 128 -9.93 -24.90 -4.51
CA SER A 128 -8.84 -25.86 -4.29
C SER A 128 -9.26 -26.92 -3.26
N PRO A 129 -8.98 -28.21 -3.48
CA PRO A 129 -9.26 -29.26 -2.50
C PRO A 129 -8.38 -29.11 -1.25
N THR A 130 -7.25 -28.41 -1.36
CA THR A 130 -6.37 -28.08 -0.25
C THR A 130 -6.67 -26.67 0.27
N VAL A 131 -6.80 -26.57 1.59
CA VAL A 131 -7.02 -25.30 2.27
C VAL A 131 -5.76 -24.44 2.18
N ALA A 132 -5.89 -23.27 1.57
CA ALA A 132 -4.82 -22.29 1.47
C ALA A 132 -4.70 -21.48 2.77
N ARG A 133 -3.60 -20.72 2.91
CA ARG A 133 -3.38 -19.88 4.09
C ARG A 133 -2.75 -18.54 3.76
N VAL A 134 -3.14 -17.52 4.53
CA VAL A 134 -2.47 -16.23 4.65
C VAL A 134 -1.79 -16.17 6.02
N LYS A 135 -0.52 -15.74 6.04
CA LYS A 135 0.20 -15.49 7.30
C LYS A 135 -0.17 -14.11 7.81
N LEU A 136 -0.34 -13.97 9.12
CA LEU A 136 -0.59 -12.73 9.81
C LEU A 136 0.50 -12.54 10.87
N ASP A 137 1.27 -11.46 10.81
CA ASP A 137 2.30 -11.14 11.79
C ASP A 137 1.94 -9.83 12.50
N LEU A 138 1.76 -9.89 13.82
CA LEU A 138 1.38 -8.75 14.66
C LEU A 138 2.55 -8.36 15.57
N SER A 139 3.00 -7.11 15.49
CA SER A 139 4.11 -6.59 16.28
C SER A 139 3.69 -5.42 17.16
N GLY A 140 3.82 -5.55 18.48
CA GLY A 140 3.57 -4.48 19.46
C GLY A 140 4.84 -3.76 19.91
N SER A 141 6.02 -4.22 19.48
CA SER A 141 7.31 -3.65 19.85
C SER A 141 7.89 -2.68 18.80
N GLU A 142 7.26 -2.57 17.63
CA GLU A 142 7.70 -1.64 16.59
C GLU A 142 7.15 -0.24 16.87
N VAL A 143 8.02 0.77 16.85
CA VAL A 143 7.59 2.17 17.00
C VAL A 143 7.10 2.68 15.66
N ILE A 144 5.91 3.27 15.63
CA ILE A 144 5.42 4.02 14.47
C ILE A 144 6.04 5.42 14.51
N ALA A 145 6.92 5.72 13.56
CA ALA A 145 7.72 6.95 13.55
C ALA A 145 6.96 8.15 12.96
N ARG A 146 6.01 7.92 12.05
CA ARG A 146 5.22 8.95 11.39
C ARG A 146 3.72 8.68 11.55
N PRO A 147 2.86 9.70 11.45
CA PRO A 147 1.42 9.47 11.50
C PRO A 147 0.98 8.43 10.46
N THR A 148 0.20 7.44 10.89
CA THR A 148 -0.38 6.45 9.99
C THR A 148 -1.34 7.12 9.01
N ALA A 149 -1.42 6.60 7.80
CA ALA A 149 -2.38 7.04 6.79
C ALA A 149 -3.50 6.01 6.63
N VAL A 150 -4.72 6.46 6.33
CA VAL A 150 -5.76 5.58 5.81
C VAL A 150 -5.68 5.65 4.29
N ARG A 151 -5.46 4.50 3.64
CA ARG A 151 -5.29 4.41 2.19
C ARG A 151 -6.32 3.47 1.58
N PRO A 152 -6.87 3.80 0.40
CA PRO A 152 -7.64 2.84 -0.40
C PRO A 152 -6.83 1.56 -0.64
N ILE A 153 -7.51 0.42 -0.61
CA ILE A 153 -6.93 -0.88 -0.89
C ILE A 153 -7.03 -1.11 -2.39
N SER A 154 -5.89 -1.41 -3.02
CA SER A 154 -5.86 -1.88 -4.39
C SER A 154 -6.53 -3.25 -4.52
N HIS A 155 -7.63 -3.26 -5.28
CA HIS A 155 -8.41 -4.44 -5.57
C HIS A 155 -8.82 -4.43 -7.06
N PRO A 156 -7.87 -4.71 -8.00
CA PRO A 156 -8.11 -4.60 -9.44
C PRO A 156 -8.86 -5.82 -10.02
N TYR A 157 -9.96 -6.15 -9.36
CA TYR A 157 -10.83 -7.26 -9.69
C TYR A 157 -12.21 -6.71 -10.09
N PRO A 158 -13.04 -7.51 -10.77
CA PRO A 158 -14.33 -7.03 -11.27
C PRO A 158 -15.37 -6.76 -10.18
N ASP A 159 -15.18 -7.32 -8.99
CA ASP A 159 -15.97 -6.99 -7.81
C ASP A 159 -15.33 -5.84 -7.03
N ASP A 160 -16.16 -5.02 -6.41
CA ASP A 160 -15.71 -3.91 -5.58
C ASP A 160 -15.63 -4.31 -4.12
N LEU A 161 -14.64 -3.75 -3.41
CA LEU A 161 -14.65 -3.77 -1.95
C LEU A 161 -15.70 -2.76 -1.45
N PRO A 162 -16.58 -3.13 -0.52
CA PRO A 162 -17.55 -2.20 0.04
C PRO A 162 -16.88 -0.98 0.68
N ASP A 163 -17.57 0.17 0.66
CA ASP A 163 -17.09 1.38 1.33
C ASP A 163 -16.75 1.11 2.81
N PRO A 164 -15.63 1.64 3.33
CA PRO A 164 -14.73 2.61 2.71
C PRO A 164 -13.61 2.01 1.83
N GLY A 165 -13.53 0.68 1.67
CA GLY A 165 -12.50 0.04 0.84
C GLY A 165 -11.05 0.40 1.20
N ALA A 166 -10.78 0.71 2.47
CA ALA A 166 -9.53 1.33 2.91
C ALA A 166 -8.96 0.68 4.18
N VAL A 167 -7.66 0.83 4.39
CA VAL A 167 -6.95 0.30 5.57
C VAL A 167 -5.96 1.32 6.13
N ARG A 168 -5.81 1.32 7.45
CA ARG A 168 -4.78 2.11 8.13
C ARG A 168 -3.41 1.47 7.92
N CYS A 169 -2.47 2.23 7.40
CA CYS A 169 -1.13 1.78 7.07
C CYS A 169 -0.06 2.80 7.43
N TYR A 170 1.19 2.36 7.40
CA TYR A 170 2.35 3.23 7.57
C TYR A 170 2.43 4.27 6.47
N ALA A 171 2.98 5.44 6.80
CA ALA A 171 3.42 6.40 5.79
C ALA A 171 4.46 5.75 4.87
N PHE A 172 4.49 6.17 3.60
CA PHE A 172 5.32 5.54 2.58
C PHE A 172 6.81 5.55 2.95
N GLU A 173 7.30 6.71 3.42
CA GLU A 173 8.69 6.96 3.81
C GLU A 173 9.12 6.05 4.94
N GLU A 174 8.19 5.72 5.84
CA GLU A 174 8.44 4.80 6.94
C GLU A 174 8.51 3.35 6.48
N VAL A 175 7.66 2.93 5.54
CA VAL A 175 7.78 1.60 4.93
C VAL A 175 9.11 1.47 4.19
N PHE A 176 9.53 2.50 3.44
CA PHE A 176 10.81 2.48 2.73
C PHE A 176 12.01 2.43 3.71
N ALA A 177 11.99 3.27 4.76
CA ALA A 177 12.99 3.22 5.81
C ALA A 177 13.08 1.83 6.48
N GLU A 178 11.96 1.18 6.76
CA GLU A 178 11.96 -0.18 7.31
C GLU A 178 12.54 -1.22 6.35
N LYS A 179 12.37 -1.06 5.03
CA LYS A 179 13.00 -1.93 4.04
C LYS A 179 14.52 -1.77 4.00
N ILE A 180 15.02 -0.53 4.08
CA ILE A 180 16.46 -0.25 4.17
C ILE A 180 17.03 -0.85 5.46
N ARG A 181 16.34 -0.67 6.59
CA ARG A 181 16.71 -1.28 7.87
C ARG A 181 16.77 -2.81 7.77
N ALA A 182 15.72 -3.44 7.24
CA ALA A 182 15.65 -4.89 7.08
C ALA A 182 16.77 -5.42 6.17
N MET A 183 17.15 -4.71 5.11
CA MET A 183 18.30 -5.08 4.29
C MET A 183 19.60 -5.15 5.11
N GLY A 184 19.84 -4.17 6.00
CA GLY A 184 21.02 -4.20 6.88
C GLY A 184 20.95 -5.24 8.00
N GLU A 185 19.77 -5.56 8.51
CA GLU A 185 19.59 -6.53 9.60
C GLU A 185 19.68 -7.99 9.13
N ARG A 186 18.96 -8.33 8.05
CA ARG A 186 18.76 -9.72 7.60
C ARG A 186 19.18 -9.99 6.16
N GLY A 187 19.42 -8.94 5.35
CA GLY A 187 19.92 -9.06 3.98
C GLY A 187 19.21 -10.11 3.13
N ARG A 188 17.89 -10.02 2.92
CA ARG A 188 17.16 -10.98 2.08
C ARG A 188 16.99 -10.47 0.64
N PRO A 189 16.89 -11.35 -0.38
CA PRO A 189 16.62 -10.99 -1.77
C PRO A 189 15.43 -10.04 -1.96
N ARG A 190 14.35 -10.28 -1.20
CA ARG A 190 13.16 -9.41 -1.22
C ARG A 190 13.46 -8.00 -0.74
N ASP A 191 14.32 -7.83 0.27
CA ASP A 191 14.68 -6.50 0.78
C ASP A 191 15.54 -5.74 -0.24
N LEU A 192 16.51 -6.41 -0.89
CA LEU A 192 17.31 -5.83 -1.96
C LEU A 192 16.44 -5.43 -3.17
N TYR A 193 15.55 -6.32 -3.62
CA TYR A 193 14.57 -6.03 -4.66
C TYR A 193 13.74 -4.79 -4.31
N ASP A 194 13.26 -4.77 -3.08
CA ASP A 194 12.35 -3.75 -2.58
C ASP A 194 13.02 -2.38 -2.56
N ILE A 195 14.19 -2.24 -1.93
CA ILE A 195 14.86 -0.94 -1.76
C ILE A 195 15.36 -0.36 -3.09
N VAL A 196 15.85 -1.21 -4.01
CA VAL A 196 16.34 -0.75 -5.31
C VAL A 196 15.18 -0.23 -6.17
N ASN A 197 14.06 -0.95 -6.21
CA ASN A 197 12.90 -0.49 -6.98
C ASN A 197 12.23 0.74 -6.34
N LEU A 198 12.27 0.88 -5.02
CA LEU A 198 11.85 2.11 -4.35
C LEU A 198 12.81 3.27 -4.66
N TYR A 199 14.12 3.04 -4.69
CA TYR A 199 15.10 4.06 -5.08
C TYR A 199 14.99 4.49 -6.55
N ARG A 200 14.62 3.57 -7.46
CA ARG A 200 14.42 3.88 -8.90
C ARG A 200 13.26 4.84 -9.18
N ARG A 201 12.39 5.08 -8.21
CA ARG A 201 11.27 6.00 -8.33
C ARG A 201 11.73 7.44 -8.09
N GLU A 202 11.89 8.18 -9.18
CA GLU A 202 12.34 9.57 -9.14
C GLU A 202 11.37 10.50 -8.38
N ASP A 203 10.07 10.18 -8.35
CA ASP A 203 9.08 10.96 -7.58
C ASP A 203 9.34 10.96 -6.07
N LEU A 204 10.17 10.04 -5.57
CA LEU A 204 10.52 9.92 -4.17
C LEU A 204 11.83 10.61 -3.79
N HIS A 205 12.63 11.02 -4.77
CA HIS A 205 13.95 11.58 -4.49
C HIS A 205 13.89 12.86 -3.65
N GLY A 206 12.81 13.63 -3.78
CA GLY A 206 12.54 14.80 -2.93
C GLY A 206 12.23 14.48 -1.46
N GLN A 207 11.99 13.22 -1.10
CA GLN A 207 11.69 12.78 0.27
C GLN A 207 12.92 12.22 1.00
N ARG A 208 14.12 12.31 0.41
CA ARG A 208 15.37 11.74 0.95
C ARG A 208 15.57 12.03 2.43
N ASP A 209 15.53 13.30 2.83
CA ASP A 209 15.83 13.72 4.20
C ASP A 209 14.85 13.14 5.21
N LEU A 210 13.57 13.06 4.82
CA LEU A 210 12.53 12.44 5.65
C LEU A 210 12.78 10.94 5.80
N ILE A 211 13.09 10.23 4.71
CA ILE A 211 13.40 8.79 4.73
C ILE A 211 14.63 8.50 5.62
N VAL A 212 15.70 9.28 5.47
CA VAL A 212 16.93 9.14 6.28
C VAL A 212 16.65 9.41 7.76
N THR A 213 15.84 10.42 8.06
CA THR A 213 15.45 10.75 9.44
C THR A 213 14.65 9.59 10.07
N VAL A 214 13.65 9.06 9.36
CA VAL A 214 12.87 7.92 9.84
C VAL A 214 13.74 6.68 10.02
N LEU A 215 14.65 6.39 9.07
CA LEU A 215 15.58 5.27 9.17
C LEU A 215 16.43 5.37 10.44
N ARG A 216 16.99 6.55 10.74
CA ARG A 216 17.78 6.79 11.95
C ARG A 216 16.96 6.56 13.22
N GLU A 217 15.76 7.11 13.30
CA GLU A 217 14.85 6.92 14.45
C GLU A 217 14.51 5.45 14.68
N LYS A 218 14.20 4.71 13.60
CA LYS A 218 13.88 3.28 13.62
C LYS A 218 15.07 2.42 14.06
N CYS A 219 16.26 2.72 13.55
CA CYS A 219 17.49 2.04 13.95
C CYS A 219 17.83 2.31 15.43
N HIS A 220 17.72 3.58 15.85
CA HIS A 220 17.98 3.99 17.23
C HIS A 220 17.04 3.28 18.21
N THR A 221 15.74 3.23 17.90
CA THR A 221 14.74 2.54 18.71
C THR A 221 15.05 1.05 18.91
N LYS A 222 15.58 0.39 17.87
CA LYS A 222 15.98 -1.02 17.93
C LYS A 222 17.38 -1.24 18.52
N GLY A 223 18.14 -0.17 18.79
CA GLY A 223 19.51 -0.28 19.28
C GLY A 223 20.48 -0.85 18.23
N ILE A 224 20.19 -0.68 16.94
CA ILE A 224 21.03 -1.17 15.85
C ILE A 224 21.68 0.00 15.09
N PRO A 225 22.86 -0.19 14.48
CA PRO A 225 23.47 0.82 13.63
C PRO A 225 22.61 1.08 12.39
N VAL A 226 22.69 2.30 11.86
CA VAL A 226 22.10 2.61 10.54
C VAL A 226 22.87 1.82 9.48
N PRO A 227 22.18 1.07 8.60
CA PRO A 227 22.84 0.32 7.54
C PRO A 227 23.68 1.22 6.63
N THR A 228 24.82 0.72 6.20
CA THR A 228 25.68 1.36 5.19
C THR A 228 25.96 0.37 4.07
N PHE A 229 26.30 0.87 2.88
CA PHE A 229 26.71 0.02 1.77
C PHE A 229 27.86 -0.92 2.17
N ARG A 230 28.89 -0.35 2.81
CA ARG A 230 30.06 -1.11 3.29
C ARG A 230 29.67 -2.25 4.24
N ALA A 231 28.76 -1.98 5.19
CA ALA A 231 28.31 -3.02 6.12
C ALA A 231 27.59 -4.17 5.41
N ILE A 232 26.75 -3.87 4.41
CA ILE A 232 26.04 -4.88 3.62
C ILE A 232 26.99 -5.65 2.72
N GLU A 233 27.92 -4.96 2.07
CA GLU A 233 28.92 -5.58 1.19
C GLU A 233 29.85 -6.53 1.97
N GLN A 234 30.25 -6.13 3.18
CA GLN A 234 31.13 -6.91 4.05
C GLN A 234 30.45 -8.09 4.75
N ALA A 235 29.11 -8.13 4.80
CA ALA A 235 28.34 -9.12 5.56
C ALA A 235 28.46 -10.57 5.02
N GLN A 236 29.36 -10.85 4.07
CA GLN A 236 29.59 -12.17 3.46
C GLN A 236 28.33 -12.80 2.81
N ALA A 237 27.25 -12.03 2.70
CA ALA A 237 25.92 -12.47 2.30
C ALA A 237 25.63 -12.30 0.80
N ARG A 238 26.55 -11.75 -0.02
CA ARG A 238 26.30 -11.59 -1.46
C ARG A 238 26.03 -12.93 -2.14
N ALA A 239 26.86 -13.94 -1.89
CA ALA A 239 26.69 -15.26 -2.49
C ALA A 239 25.39 -15.94 -2.04
N GLU A 240 25.00 -15.77 -0.78
CA GLU A 240 23.73 -16.29 -0.25
C GLU A 240 22.52 -15.56 -0.85
N LEU A 241 22.59 -14.22 -0.94
CA LEU A 241 21.59 -13.39 -1.60
C LEU A 241 21.38 -13.79 -3.06
N GLU A 242 22.47 -14.01 -3.79
CA GLU A 242 22.45 -14.42 -5.19
C GLU A 242 21.86 -15.83 -5.34
N ALA A 243 22.29 -16.77 -4.50
CA ALA A 243 21.79 -18.15 -4.50
C ALA A 243 20.28 -18.23 -4.21
N GLU A 244 19.78 -17.43 -3.27
CA GLU A 244 18.36 -17.39 -2.89
C GLU A 244 17.52 -16.44 -3.74
N TRP A 245 18.13 -15.69 -4.66
CA TRP A 245 17.45 -14.66 -5.46
C TRP A 245 16.24 -15.23 -6.21
N GLN A 246 16.47 -16.30 -6.99
CA GLN A 246 15.42 -16.95 -7.76
C GLN A 246 14.38 -17.64 -6.87
N ASN A 247 14.83 -18.33 -5.82
CA ASN A 247 13.93 -19.06 -4.90
C ASN A 247 12.94 -18.12 -4.22
N MET A 248 13.42 -16.97 -3.74
CA MET A 248 12.61 -16.07 -2.94
C MET A 248 11.73 -15.12 -3.76
N LEU A 249 12.10 -14.82 -5.01
CA LEU A 249 11.37 -13.87 -5.88
C LEU A 249 10.60 -14.53 -7.03
N GLY A 250 11.00 -15.72 -7.50
CA GLY A 250 10.50 -16.29 -8.75
C GLY A 250 9.01 -16.60 -8.79
N HIS A 251 8.36 -16.85 -7.64
CA HIS A 251 6.90 -17.03 -7.57
C HIS A 251 6.15 -15.70 -7.40
N GLN A 252 6.86 -14.61 -7.08
CA GLN A 252 6.29 -13.29 -6.79
C GLN A 252 6.39 -12.34 -7.98
N LEU A 253 7.12 -12.74 -9.01
CA LEU A 253 7.48 -11.95 -10.17
C LEU A 253 7.12 -12.71 -11.47
N PRO A 254 6.72 -12.00 -12.54
CA PRO A 254 6.50 -12.64 -13.84
C PRO A 254 7.81 -13.20 -14.43
N VAL A 255 8.89 -12.45 -14.28
CA VAL A 255 10.26 -12.83 -14.64
C VAL A 255 11.18 -12.30 -13.55
N THR A 256 12.05 -13.14 -13.01
CA THR A 256 13.05 -12.68 -12.04
C THR A 256 14.16 -11.91 -12.77
N PRO A 257 14.39 -10.63 -12.45
CA PRO A 257 15.49 -9.88 -13.04
C PRO A 257 16.86 -10.45 -12.62
N PRO A 258 17.93 -10.23 -13.38
CA PRO A 258 19.28 -10.61 -12.97
C PRO A 258 19.69 -9.97 -11.64
N PHE A 259 20.29 -10.74 -10.74
CA PHE A 259 20.76 -10.27 -9.43
C PHE A 259 21.71 -9.06 -9.54
N GLU A 260 22.68 -9.13 -10.46
CA GLU A 260 23.67 -8.05 -10.67
C GLU A 260 23.04 -6.69 -11.02
N ALA A 261 21.89 -6.68 -11.69
CA ALA A 261 21.18 -5.46 -12.03
C ALA A 261 20.57 -4.74 -10.81
N PHE A 262 20.44 -5.45 -9.69
CA PHE A 262 19.99 -4.90 -8.41
C PHE A 262 21.17 -4.64 -7.50
N TRP A 263 22.12 -5.57 -7.43
CA TRP A 263 23.33 -5.41 -6.62
C TRP A 263 24.15 -4.18 -7.01
N SER A 264 24.34 -3.93 -8.32
CA SER A 264 25.10 -2.78 -8.82
C SER A 264 24.48 -1.41 -8.49
N GLU A 265 23.17 -1.34 -8.23
CA GLU A 265 22.47 -0.11 -7.85
C GLU A 265 22.61 0.22 -6.36
N LEU A 266 23.06 -0.75 -5.55
CA LEU A 266 23.06 -0.61 -4.10
C LEU A 266 24.00 0.51 -3.63
N ALA A 267 25.19 0.62 -4.24
CA ALA A 267 26.13 1.70 -3.95
C ALA A 267 25.49 3.07 -4.22
N ALA A 268 24.88 3.24 -5.39
CA ALA A 268 24.22 4.49 -5.79
C ALA A 268 23.07 4.87 -4.84
N LEU A 269 22.30 3.89 -4.36
CA LEU A 269 21.24 4.10 -3.38
C LEU A 269 21.80 4.66 -2.06
N PHE A 270 22.88 4.10 -1.54
CA PHE A 270 23.47 4.58 -0.29
C PHE A 270 24.20 5.92 -0.45
N GLU A 271 24.88 6.15 -1.57
CA GLU A 271 25.43 7.46 -1.93
C GLU A 271 24.32 8.53 -1.98
N TRP A 272 23.14 8.18 -2.51
CA TRP A 272 21.97 9.05 -2.49
C TRP A 272 21.48 9.31 -1.07
N LEU A 273 21.32 8.28 -0.23
CA LEU A 273 20.91 8.43 1.18
C LEU A 273 21.89 9.30 1.98
N GLU A 274 23.19 9.21 1.69
CA GLU A 274 24.25 9.99 2.32
C GLU A 274 24.34 11.42 1.77
N GLY A 275 23.63 11.71 0.67
CA GLY A 275 23.66 13.00 -0.01
C GLY A 275 24.95 13.28 -0.79
N VAL A 276 25.75 12.24 -1.03
CA VAL A 276 26.95 12.29 -1.88
C VAL A 276 26.56 12.36 -3.36
N ARG A 277 25.46 11.71 -3.72
CA ARG A 277 24.96 11.64 -5.09
C ARG A 277 23.58 12.26 -5.22
N GLU A 278 23.46 13.26 -6.08
CA GLU A 278 22.16 13.70 -6.56
C GLU A 278 21.67 12.75 -7.65
N PRO A 279 20.38 12.37 -7.64
CA PRO A 279 19.82 11.55 -8.69
C PRO A 279 19.85 12.27 -10.03
N VAL A 280 20.26 11.55 -11.08
CA VAL A 280 20.28 12.10 -12.43
C VAL A 280 18.84 12.24 -12.91
N VAL A 281 18.38 13.48 -13.08
CA VAL A 281 17.08 13.76 -13.70
C VAL A 281 17.22 13.49 -15.20
N GLN A 282 16.51 12.49 -15.70
CA GLN A 282 16.51 12.15 -17.11
C GLN A 282 15.37 12.84 -17.85
N ASP A 283 15.61 13.20 -19.12
CA ASP A 283 14.56 13.76 -19.97
C ASP A 283 13.49 12.72 -20.28
N ARG A 284 12.28 13.20 -20.55
CA ARG A 284 11.19 12.35 -21.05
C ARG A 284 11.50 11.93 -22.48
N ILE A 285 11.28 10.66 -22.79
CA ILE A 285 11.36 10.18 -24.18
C ILE A 285 10.36 10.96 -25.05
N SER A 286 10.82 11.39 -26.23
CA SER A 286 10.03 12.09 -27.24
C SER A 286 10.20 11.42 -28.60
N VAL A 287 9.10 11.31 -29.34
CA VAL A 287 9.05 10.69 -30.67
C VAL A 287 8.23 11.60 -31.57
N ALA A 288 8.89 12.22 -32.56
CA ALA A 288 8.25 13.22 -33.43
C ALA A 288 7.00 12.69 -34.15
N SER A 289 6.94 11.40 -34.45
CA SER A 289 5.80 10.77 -35.14
C SER A 289 4.62 10.40 -34.22
N ALA A 290 4.70 10.63 -32.91
CA ALA A 290 3.69 10.15 -31.96
C ALA A 290 2.40 11.01 -31.93
N GLY A 291 2.39 12.16 -32.61
CA GLY A 291 1.24 13.08 -32.64
C GLY A 291 1.06 13.84 -31.32
N ALA A 292 -0.07 14.56 -31.19
CA ALA A 292 -0.38 15.31 -29.98
C ALA A 292 -0.81 14.39 -28.83
N GLU A 293 -0.22 14.60 -27.66
CA GLU A 293 -0.49 13.84 -26.43
C GLU A 293 -1.61 14.48 -25.58
N ASP A 294 -2.38 13.66 -24.89
CA ASP A 294 -3.30 14.08 -23.84
C ASP A 294 -2.52 14.21 -22.52
N ALA A 295 -2.12 15.43 -22.19
CA ALA A 295 -1.37 15.73 -20.97
C ALA A 295 -2.18 15.53 -19.68
N SER A 296 -3.52 15.42 -19.76
CA SER A 296 -4.38 15.17 -18.60
C SER A 296 -4.44 13.69 -18.23
N TRP A 297 -4.09 12.81 -19.16
CA TRP A 297 -4.12 11.38 -18.94
C TRP A 297 -2.81 10.88 -18.34
N THR A 298 -2.93 10.08 -17.29
CA THR A 298 -1.83 9.31 -16.71
C THR A 298 -2.20 7.83 -16.69
N PRO A 299 -1.24 6.91 -16.86
CA PRO A 299 -1.51 5.50 -16.68
C PRO A 299 -2.11 5.25 -15.29
N PRO A 300 -3.03 4.27 -15.14
CA PRO A 300 -3.56 3.91 -13.85
C PRO A 300 -2.41 3.68 -12.87
N ARG A 301 -2.53 4.26 -11.68
CA ARG A 301 -1.59 3.99 -10.58
C ARG A 301 -1.54 2.50 -10.24
N THR A 302 -2.61 1.81 -10.64
CA THR A 302 -2.95 0.47 -10.28
C THR A 302 -2.68 -0.53 -11.39
N VAL A 303 -2.44 -1.78 -11.03
CA VAL A 303 -2.45 -2.88 -11.99
C VAL A 303 -3.87 -2.96 -12.54
N THR A 304 -4.02 -3.05 -13.87
CA THR A 304 -5.35 -3.09 -14.47
C THR A 304 -5.41 -4.10 -15.61
N THR A 305 -6.61 -4.34 -16.10
CA THR A 305 -6.82 -5.05 -17.36
C THR A 305 -7.04 -4.02 -18.46
N TRP A 306 -6.14 -4.01 -19.44
CA TRP A 306 -6.12 -2.97 -20.49
C TRP A 306 -7.12 -3.22 -21.63
N GLY A 307 -7.91 -4.29 -21.55
CA GLY A 307 -8.98 -4.60 -22.52
C GLY A 307 -8.48 -4.89 -23.94
N GLY A 308 -7.18 -5.11 -24.13
CA GLY A 308 -6.52 -5.36 -25.41
C GLY A 308 -5.80 -6.71 -25.43
N ALA A 309 -5.29 -7.09 -26.61
CA ALA A 309 -4.62 -8.38 -26.80
C ALA A 309 -3.21 -8.47 -26.16
N ALA A 310 -2.63 -7.34 -25.75
CA ALA A 310 -1.26 -7.25 -25.26
C ALA A 310 -1.21 -7.10 -23.73
N PRO A 311 -0.44 -7.94 -23.02
CA PRO A 311 -0.34 -7.88 -21.57
C PRO A 311 0.53 -6.69 -21.13
N MET A 312 -0.09 -5.52 -21.03
CA MET A 312 0.63 -4.27 -20.77
C MET A 312 1.19 -4.20 -19.36
N GLU A 313 0.60 -4.91 -18.39
CA GLU A 313 1.19 -5.03 -17.06
C GLU A 313 2.56 -5.74 -17.09
N SER A 314 2.76 -6.68 -18.01
CA SER A 314 4.09 -7.29 -18.23
C SER A 314 5.11 -6.26 -18.76
N VAL A 315 4.68 -5.32 -19.61
CA VAL A 315 5.56 -4.23 -20.10
C VAL A 315 5.87 -3.23 -18.98
N ARG A 316 4.88 -2.87 -18.15
CA ARG A 316 5.09 -2.01 -16.97
C ARG A 316 6.04 -2.64 -15.97
N PHE A 317 5.86 -3.94 -15.70
CA PHE A 317 6.78 -4.74 -14.89
C PHE A 317 8.21 -4.69 -15.45
N ALA A 318 8.38 -4.96 -16.74
CA ALA A 318 9.68 -4.95 -17.39
C ALA A 318 10.37 -3.59 -17.23
N ALA A 319 9.66 -2.50 -17.52
CA ALA A 319 10.19 -1.16 -17.38
C ALA A 319 10.61 -0.80 -15.95
N ALA A 320 9.77 -1.10 -14.95
CA ALA A 320 10.09 -0.86 -13.53
C ALA A 320 11.35 -1.61 -13.09
N ASN A 321 11.60 -2.79 -13.69
CA ASN A 321 12.77 -3.63 -13.42
C ASN A 321 13.91 -3.41 -14.41
N ARG A 322 13.80 -2.42 -15.32
CA ARG A 322 14.75 -2.11 -16.39
C ARG A 322 15.08 -3.30 -17.31
N LEU A 323 14.08 -4.13 -17.59
CA LEU A 323 14.16 -5.28 -18.48
C LEU A 323 13.69 -4.93 -19.89
N CYS A 324 14.37 -5.50 -20.89
CA CYS A 324 13.96 -5.42 -22.28
C CYS A 324 12.70 -6.28 -22.52
N VAL A 325 11.91 -5.85 -23.49
CA VAL A 325 10.69 -6.54 -23.93
C VAL A 325 10.84 -6.95 -25.38
N GLU A 326 10.60 -8.21 -25.67
CA GLU A 326 10.36 -8.67 -27.03
C GLU A 326 8.91 -8.36 -27.41
N LEU A 327 8.75 -7.48 -28.40
CA LEU A 327 7.47 -6.96 -28.87
C LEU A 327 7.17 -7.51 -30.27
N ARG A 328 6.08 -8.27 -30.40
CA ARG A 328 5.53 -8.67 -31.70
C ARG A 328 4.52 -7.63 -32.16
N TYR A 329 4.77 -6.99 -33.30
CA TYR A 329 3.93 -5.91 -33.81
C TYR A 329 4.07 -5.78 -35.32
N ASN A 330 2.93 -5.71 -36.02
CA ASN A 330 2.83 -5.77 -37.48
C ASN A 330 3.57 -6.99 -38.08
N GLY A 331 3.41 -8.17 -37.49
CA GLY A 331 3.98 -9.42 -37.99
C GLY A 331 5.49 -9.59 -37.77
N THR A 332 6.19 -8.58 -37.25
CA THR A 332 7.63 -8.63 -36.95
C THR A 332 7.87 -8.57 -35.45
N THR A 333 8.96 -9.18 -35.02
CA THR A 333 9.41 -9.18 -33.63
C THR A 333 10.61 -8.25 -33.48
N ARG A 334 10.66 -7.51 -32.38
CA ARG A 334 11.75 -6.58 -32.06
C ARG A 334 11.97 -6.52 -30.56
N LEU A 335 13.22 -6.29 -30.18
CA LEU A 335 13.59 -6.10 -28.78
C LEU A 335 13.61 -4.59 -28.47
N ILE A 336 12.92 -4.21 -27.40
CA ILE A 336 12.71 -2.82 -27.02
C ILE A 336 13.03 -2.58 -25.53
N GLU A 337 13.39 -1.34 -25.22
CA GLU A 337 13.50 -0.79 -23.87
C GLU A 337 12.25 0.06 -23.59
N PRO A 338 11.30 -0.39 -22.75
CA PRO A 338 10.08 0.34 -22.47
C PRO A 338 10.30 1.53 -21.51
N TYR A 339 9.83 2.73 -21.87
CA TYR A 339 10.02 3.95 -21.08
C TYR A 339 8.71 4.59 -20.60
N SER A 340 7.72 4.77 -21.46
CA SER A 340 6.52 5.54 -21.12
C SER A 340 5.27 4.98 -21.78
N LEU A 341 4.12 5.14 -21.11
CA LEU A 341 2.81 4.83 -21.64
C LEU A 341 1.98 6.12 -21.59
N ARG A 342 1.49 6.56 -22.75
CA ARG A 342 0.77 7.84 -22.88
C ARG A 342 -0.47 7.67 -23.74
N ARG A 343 -1.41 8.59 -23.62
CA ARG A 343 -2.59 8.64 -24.48
C ARG A 343 -2.45 9.76 -25.48
N SER A 344 -2.73 9.48 -26.75
CA SER A 344 -2.86 10.51 -27.79
C SER A 344 -4.18 11.27 -27.64
N GLN A 345 -4.26 12.48 -28.18
CA GLN A 345 -5.52 13.26 -28.28
C GLN A 345 -6.63 12.50 -29.03
N ALA A 346 -6.24 11.60 -29.94
CA ALA A 346 -7.17 10.70 -30.63
C ALA A 346 -7.62 9.49 -29.78
N GLY A 347 -7.27 9.46 -28.49
CA GLY A 347 -7.68 8.44 -27.53
C GLY A 347 -6.86 7.14 -27.56
N ASN A 348 -5.94 6.97 -28.51
CA ASN A 348 -5.11 5.77 -28.61
C ASN A 348 -4.02 5.74 -27.55
N LEU A 349 -3.77 4.57 -26.98
CA LEU A 349 -2.69 4.31 -26.05
C LEU A 349 -1.38 4.02 -26.79
N LEU A 350 -0.30 4.68 -26.39
CA LEU A 350 1.01 4.65 -27.04
C LEU A 350 2.09 4.21 -26.05
N LEU A 351 2.80 3.13 -26.40
CA LEU A 351 4.02 2.68 -25.72
C LEU A 351 5.24 3.34 -26.36
N TYR A 352 5.93 4.16 -25.60
CA TYR A 352 7.20 4.78 -25.99
C TYR A 352 8.34 3.89 -25.53
N ALA A 353 9.21 3.54 -26.47
CA ALA A 353 10.32 2.64 -26.23
C ALA A 353 11.50 2.94 -27.15
N ILE A 354 12.70 2.49 -26.77
CA ILE A 354 13.87 2.49 -27.65
C ILE A 354 14.06 1.10 -28.23
N ARG A 355 14.33 1.00 -29.53
CA ARG A 355 14.77 -0.25 -30.14
C ARG A 355 16.20 -0.58 -29.72
N THR A 356 16.45 -1.80 -29.23
CA THR A 356 17.80 -2.15 -28.76
C THR A 356 18.83 -2.25 -29.87
N ASP A 357 18.41 -2.58 -31.09
CA ASP A 357 19.26 -2.76 -32.26
C ASP A 357 19.63 -1.44 -32.93
N SER A 358 18.64 -0.59 -33.24
CA SER A 358 18.88 0.69 -33.91
C SER A 358 19.09 1.88 -32.97
N ARG A 359 18.83 1.71 -31.65
CA ARG A 359 18.81 2.79 -30.64
C ARG A 359 17.78 3.89 -30.93
N GLU A 360 16.86 3.67 -31.86
CA GLU A 360 15.86 4.67 -32.24
C GLU A 360 14.70 4.72 -31.23
N PRO A 361 14.29 5.91 -30.78
CA PRO A 361 13.02 6.12 -30.08
C PRO A 361 11.83 5.84 -31.01
N ARG A 362 10.85 5.06 -30.52
CA ARG A 362 9.64 4.68 -31.25
C ARG A 362 8.41 4.76 -30.34
N ALA A 363 7.27 5.05 -30.94
CA ALA A 363 5.97 4.99 -30.30
C ALA A 363 5.12 3.90 -30.97
N TYR A 364 4.61 2.96 -30.17
CA TYR A 364 3.82 1.82 -30.62
C TYR A 364 2.38 1.95 -30.13
N ARG A 365 1.43 1.80 -31.05
CA ARG A 365 0.01 1.73 -30.70
C ARG A 365 -0.31 0.43 -29.98
N VAL A 366 -0.77 0.50 -28.75
CA VAL A 366 -0.98 -0.69 -27.91
C VAL A 366 -1.99 -1.65 -28.52
N ASP A 367 -3.04 -1.13 -29.17
CA ASP A 367 -4.06 -1.92 -29.87
C ASP A 367 -3.53 -2.75 -31.06
N ARG A 368 -2.31 -2.45 -31.53
CA ARG A 368 -1.65 -3.17 -32.63
C ARG A 368 -0.55 -4.14 -32.17
N ILE A 369 -0.32 -4.22 -30.86
CA ILE A 369 0.62 -5.18 -30.30
C ILE A 369 0.00 -6.58 -30.37
N GLN A 370 0.75 -7.52 -30.93
CA GLN A 370 0.32 -8.90 -31.17
C GLN A 370 0.90 -9.89 -30.15
N GLY A 371 1.87 -9.46 -29.35
CA GLY A 371 2.52 -10.28 -28.34
C GLY A 371 3.62 -9.52 -27.61
N VAL A 372 3.81 -9.89 -26.35
CA VAL A 372 4.80 -9.31 -25.44
C VAL A 372 5.47 -10.47 -24.71
N ARG A 373 6.79 -10.46 -24.65
CA ARG A 373 7.59 -11.36 -23.81
C ARG A 373 8.65 -10.56 -23.07
N VAL A 374 8.63 -10.62 -21.75
CA VAL A 374 9.64 -9.98 -20.90
C VAL A 374 10.90 -10.82 -20.95
N MET A 375 12.04 -10.17 -21.15
CA MET A 375 13.35 -10.81 -21.22
C MET A 375 14.11 -10.60 -19.90
N ASP A 376 15.08 -11.47 -19.62
CA ASP A 376 16.06 -11.29 -18.54
C ASP A 376 17.20 -10.32 -18.91
N ARG A 377 17.20 -9.78 -20.14
CA ARG A 377 18.15 -8.78 -20.58
C ARG A 377 17.81 -7.40 -20.02
N VAL A 378 18.75 -6.80 -19.30
CA VAL A 378 18.60 -5.49 -18.65
C VAL A 378 19.07 -4.37 -19.59
N PHE A 379 18.45 -3.20 -19.48
CA PHE A 379 18.92 -1.96 -20.12
C PHE A 379 19.27 -0.89 -19.09
N THR A 380 20.16 0.03 -19.47
CA THR A 380 20.42 1.25 -18.70
C THR A 380 19.56 2.38 -19.27
N PRO A 381 18.63 2.96 -18.49
CA PRO A 381 17.78 4.03 -18.95
C PRO A 381 18.59 5.21 -19.47
N VAL A 382 18.26 5.70 -20.68
CA VAL A 382 18.76 6.99 -21.20
C VAL A 382 17.71 8.09 -21.11
N TYR A 383 16.45 7.72 -20.92
CA TYR A 383 15.32 8.60 -20.64
C TYR A 383 14.63 8.18 -19.34
N ARG A 384 13.86 9.10 -18.79
CA ARG A 384 13.01 8.83 -17.63
C ARG A 384 12.06 7.66 -17.90
N VAL A 385 12.06 6.68 -17.00
CA VAL A 385 11.11 5.56 -17.03
C VAL A 385 9.84 5.95 -16.27
N GLU A 386 8.78 6.27 -17.00
CA GLU A 386 7.51 6.79 -16.48
C GLU A 386 6.41 5.73 -16.37
N ILE A 387 6.50 4.67 -17.19
CA ILE A 387 5.48 3.64 -17.33
C ILE A 387 5.21 2.83 -16.04
N GLY A 388 6.18 2.81 -15.12
CA GLY A 388 6.06 2.20 -13.79
C GLY A 388 5.82 3.21 -12.65
N ALA A 389 5.87 4.51 -12.92
CA ALA A 389 5.72 5.53 -11.88
C ALA A 389 4.23 5.77 -11.63
N ALA A 390 3.74 5.37 -10.45
CA ALA A 390 2.53 5.98 -9.91
C ALA A 390 2.83 7.48 -9.76
N GLY A 391 1.96 8.36 -10.27
CA GLY A 391 2.12 9.81 -10.09
C GLY A 391 2.34 10.18 -8.62
N PRO A 392 2.80 11.41 -8.30
CA PRO A 392 3.37 11.78 -7.01
C PRO A 392 2.60 11.17 -5.82
N LEU A 393 3.30 10.42 -4.98
CA LEU A 393 2.78 9.98 -3.71
C LEU A 393 2.72 11.21 -2.80
N SER A 394 1.51 11.73 -2.58
CA SER A 394 1.32 12.83 -1.63
C SER A 394 1.67 12.33 -0.23
N ALA A 395 2.78 12.84 0.30
CA ALA A 395 3.05 12.79 1.72
C ALA A 395 1.98 13.66 2.42
N PRO A 396 1.31 13.17 3.48
CA PRO A 396 0.49 14.06 4.28
C PRO A 396 1.37 15.24 4.73
N PRO A 397 0.84 16.48 4.74
CA PRO A 397 1.63 17.64 5.14
C PRO A 397 2.27 17.35 6.50
N VAL A 398 3.59 17.54 6.56
CA VAL A 398 4.34 17.51 7.82
C VAL A 398 3.82 18.69 8.63
N THR A 399 2.81 18.47 9.45
CA THR A 399 2.59 19.35 10.59
C THR A 399 3.79 19.16 11.48
N ASP A 400 4.68 20.15 11.50
CA ASP A 400 5.71 20.33 12.50
C ASP A 400 5.06 20.10 13.87
N VAL A 401 5.21 18.89 14.41
CA VAL A 401 5.02 18.67 15.84
C VAL A 401 6.27 19.25 16.47
N ARG A 402 6.30 20.59 16.56
CA ARG A 402 7.07 21.23 17.62
C ARG A 402 6.58 20.57 18.90
N GLN A 403 7.45 19.77 19.50
CA GLN A 403 7.33 19.38 20.89
C GLN A 403 7.33 20.66 21.71
N SER A 404 6.15 21.26 21.85
CA SER A 404 5.88 22.20 22.90
C SER A 404 5.83 21.36 24.16
N VAL A 405 6.88 21.47 24.96
CA VAL A 405 6.84 21.07 26.37
C VAL A 405 5.83 21.99 27.04
N HIS A 406 4.55 21.66 26.89
CA HIS A 406 3.48 22.31 27.62
C HIS A 406 3.42 21.70 29.01
N ARG A 407 4.04 22.43 29.95
CA ARG A 407 3.76 22.34 31.38
C ARG A 407 2.24 22.17 31.57
N ALA A 408 1.84 21.08 32.21
CA ALA A 408 0.44 20.74 32.43
C ALA A 408 -0.33 21.93 33.01
N ARG A 409 -1.40 22.33 32.31
CA ARG A 409 -2.48 23.15 32.88
C ARG A 409 -3.66 22.22 33.16
N PRO A 410 -4.33 22.35 34.32
CA PRO A 410 -5.44 21.49 34.67
C PRO A 410 -6.62 21.77 33.72
N SER A 411 -7.25 20.72 33.22
CA SER A 411 -8.47 20.82 32.41
C SER A 411 -9.63 21.23 33.32
N SER A 412 -10.19 22.42 33.11
CA SER A 412 -11.51 22.77 33.62
C SER A 412 -12.57 22.15 32.70
N SER A 413 -13.30 21.14 33.17
CA SER A 413 -14.50 20.65 32.52
C SER A 413 -15.61 21.70 32.65
N GLU A 414 -16.01 22.31 31.53
CA GLU A 414 -17.11 23.27 31.55
C GLU A 414 -18.45 22.55 31.76
N PRO A 415 -19.28 22.99 32.74
CA PRO A 415 -20.58 22.37 32.99
C PRO A 415 -21.59 22.65 31.87
N VAL A 416 -22.34 21.61 31.50
CA VAL A 416 -23.54 21.69 30.66
C VAL A 416 -24.79 21.59 31.53
N TYR A 417 -25.57 22.65 31.57
CA TYR A 417 -26.83 22.78 32.29
C TYR A 417 -28.01 22.28 31.44
N ILE A 418 -28.85 21.42 32.00
CA ILE A 418 -30.09 20.94 31.35
C ILE A 418 -31.27 21.64 31.98
N ILE A 419 -31.98 22.43 31.18
CA ILE A 419 -33.10 23.29 31.60
C ILE A 419 -34.38 22.73 31.01
N GLN A 420 -35.39 22.51 31.85
CA GLN A 420 -36.68 21.96 31.45
C GLN A 420 -37.77 23.03 31.44
N CYS A 421 -38.64 23.02 30.43
CA CYS A 421 -39.84 23.82 30.43
C CYS A 421 -40.86 23.22 31.43
N PRO A 422 -41.35 23.98 32.43
CA PRO A 422 -42.30 23.45 33.40
C PRO A 422 -43.67 23.15 32.79
N SER A 423 -44.02 23.79 31.67
CA SER A 423 -45.34 23.63 31.05
C SER A 423 -45.43 22.47 30.07
N CYS A 424 -44.33 22.07 29.41
CA CYS A 424 -44.35 20.97 28.43
C CYS A 424 -43.29 19.89 28.65
N GLY A 425 -42.47 20.00 29.70
CA GLY A 425 -41.46 19.00 30.03
C GLY A 425 -40.26 18.92 29.09
N LYS A 426 -40.17 19.77 28.04
CA LYS A 426 -39.06 19.76 27.07
C LYS A 426 -37.75 20.25 27.70
N GLN A 427 -36.66 19.52 27.45
CA GLN A 427 -35.33 19.83 28.00
C GLN A 427 -34.40 20.52 26.98
N PHE A 428 -33.57 21.44 27.46
CA PHE A 428 -32.64 22.26 26.69
C PHE A 428 -31.24 22.21 27.33
N ARG A 429 -30.22 21.85 26.56
CA ARG A 429 -28.82 21.86 27.03
C ARG A 429 -28.21 23.25 26.82
N ARG A 430 -27.56 23.81 27.84
CA ARG A 430 -26.95 25.15 27.85
C ARG A 430 -25.57 25.11 28.49
N LYS A 431 -24.65 25.95 28.03
CA LYS A 431 -23.32 26.13 28.63
C LYS A 431 -23.31 27.12 29.80
N THR A 432 -24.40 27.86 29.97
CA THR A 432 -24.61 28.82 31.06
C THR A 432 -25.94 28.52 31.75
N ARG A 433 -26.09 28.94 33.01
CA ARG A 433 -27.30 28.72 33.82
C ARG A 433 -28.43 29.72 33.47
N ASP A 434 -28.56 30.06 32.19
CA ASP A 434 -29.61 30.96 31.71
C ASP A 434 -30.93 30.22 31.54
N MET A 435 -31.85 30.52 32.46
CA MET A 435 -33.16 29.87 32.57
C MET A 435 -34.18 30.38 31.55
N THR A 436 -33.81 31.31 30.66
CA THR A 436 -34.76 31.96 29.76
C THR A 436 -35.13 31.04 28.59
N LEU A 437 -36.43 30.78 28.42
CA LEU A 437 -36.96 29.93 27.35
C LEU A 437 -37.58 30.79 26.26
N ARG A 438 -37.07 30.65 25.04
CA ARG A 438 -37.70 31.22 23.83
C ARG A 438 -38.96 30.42 23.49
N SER A 439 -39.82 31.01 22.64
CA SER A 439 -40.97 30.33 22.07
C SER A 439 -40.53 29.00 21.44
N HIS A 440 -41.17 27.91 21.82
CA HIS A 440 -40.81 26.56 21.38
C HIS A 440 -42.05 25.68 21.27
N LYS A 441 -41.92 24.56 20.55
CA LYS A 441 -42.94 23.52 20.46
C LYS A 441 -42.75 22.46 21.54
N THR A 442 -43.87 21.92 22.05
CA THR A 442 -43.91 20.76 22.96
C THR A 442 -43.27 19.53 22.30
N PRO A 443 -42.93 18.47 23.04
CA PRO A 443 -42.44 17.20 22.46
C PRO A 443 -43.38 16.65 21.37
N ASP A 444 -44.70 16.84 21.54
CA ASP A 444 -45.73 16.38 20.61
C ASP A 444 -46.02 17.36 19.45
N GLY A 445 -45.24 18.43 19.30
CA GLY A 445 -45.26 19.31 18.13
C GLY A 445 -46.20 20.53 18.20
N TYR A 446 -46.96 20.71 19.28
CA TYR A 446 -47.83 21.87 19.48
C TYR A 446 -47.07 23.09 20.01
N GLN A 447 -47.58 24.31 19.79
CA GLN A 447 -46.95 25.52 20.32
C GLN A 447 -47.05 25.55 21.85
N CYS A 448 -45.93 25.71 22.56
CA CYS A 448 -45.95 25.80 24.02
C CYS A 448 -46.29 27.22 24.46
N HIS A 449 -47.34 27.36 25.29
CA HIS A 449 -47.78 28.64 25.85
C HIS A 449 -47.09 29.01 27.17
N GLY A 450 -46.19 28.17 27.69
CA GLY A 450 -45.47 28.36 28.96
C GLY A 450 -44.21 29.24 28.87
N GLY A 451 -44.21 30.25 27.99
CA GLY A 451 -43.00 31.03 27.67
C GLY A 451 -42.53 31.91 28.83
N GLY A 452 -41.22 31.87 29.13
CA GLY A 452 -40.59 32.77 30.09
C GLY A 452 -39.33 32.19 30.72
N ARG A 453 -39.50 31.30 31.71
CA ARG A 453 -38.40 30.68 32.46
C ARG A 453 -38.57 29.16 32.60
N GLY A 454 -37.48 28.43 32.40
CA GLY A 454 -37.35 27.00 32.68
C GLY A 454 -36.78 26.73 34.07
N SER A 455 -36.81 25.47 34.50
CA SER A 455 -36.19 24.97 35.73
C SER A 455 -34.93 24.15 35.39
N LEU A 456 -33.89 24.25 36.21
CA LEU A 456 -32.64 23.51 36.00
C LEU A 456 -32.86 22.13 36.59
N VAL A 457 -32.69 21.09 35.77
CA VAL A 457 -32.96 19.70 36.18
C VAL A 457 -31.72 18.83 36.23
N ASP A 458 -30.64 19.21 35.56
CA ASP A 458 -29.36 18.49 35.59
C ASP A 458 -28.19 19.42 35.27
N THR A 459 -27.00 19.11 35.74
CA THR A 459 -25.74 19.77 35.35
C THR A 459 -24.67 18.70 35.16
N ARG A 460 -24.22 18.53 33.92
CA ARG A 460 -23.23 17.52 33.54
C ARG A 460 -21.87 18.16 33.33
N TYR A 461 -20.84 17.56 33.90
CA TYR A 461 -19.45 17.95 33.69
C TYR A 461 -18.87 16.97 32.68
N GLY A 462 -18.38 17.48 31.56
CA GLY A 462 -17.77 16.69 30.48
C GLY A 462 -16.40 16.14 30.86
#